data_AF-A0A9P6NMZ6-F1
#
_entry.id   AF-A0A9P6NMZ6-F1
#
_cell.length_a   1.000
_cell.length_b   1.000
_cell.length_c   1.000
_cell.angle_alpha   90.00
_cell.angle_beta   90.00
_cell.angle_gamma   90.00
#
_symmetry.space_group_name_H-M   'P 1'
#
loop_
_entity.id
_entity.type
_entity.pdbx_description
1 polymer ?
#
loop_
_entity_poly.entity_id
_entity_poly.type
_entity_poly.pdbx_seq_one_letter_code
_entity_poly.pdbx_strand_id
1 'polypeptide(L)'
;QGAHYIQSVPQCFCCWKIGHITQWCKNSPVCNKCMGDHDPISCKKSLPSPPVCCICISHEKIASQKSVNTLEERFSHHPWSNTCPQTAQEI
;
A
#
# COMPACT_ATOMS: atom_id res chain seq x y z
N GLN A 1 -27.18 -23.97 3.52
CA GLN A 1 -26.98 -22.53 3.22
C GLN A 1 -25.57 -22.37 2.67
N GLY A 2 -25.44 -21.82 1.46
CA GLY A 2 -24.13 -21.50 0.88
C GLY A 2 -23.63 -20.16 1.39
N ALA A 3 -22.32 -20.00 1.56
CA ALA A 3 -21.74 -18.71 1.91
C ALA A 3 -21.95 -17.70 0.77
N HIS A 4 -22.55 -16.56 1.07
CA HIS A 4 -22.67 -15.46 0.12
C HIS A 4 -21.34 -14.70 0.09
N TYR A 5 -20.57 -14.84 -0.98
CA TYR A 5 -19.32 -14.10 -1.15
C TYR A 5 -19.62 -12.68 -1.63
N ILE A 6 -19.32 -11.69 -0.79
CA ILE A 6 -19.31 -10.29 -1.20
C ILE A 6 -17.95 -10.03 -1.84
N GLN A 7 -17.95 -9.72 -3.14
CA GLN A 7 -16.74 -9.38 -3.85
C GLN A 7 -16.21 -8.03 -3.34
N SER A 8 -14.98 -8.03 -2.78
CA SER A 8 -14.32 -6.79 -2.38
C SER A 8 -13.89 -5.97 -3.59
N VAL A 9 -13.79 -4.64 -3.41
CA VAL A 9 -13.25 -3.77 -4.45
C VAL A 9 -11.78 -4.14 -4.65
N PRO A 10 -11.32 -4.41 -5.90
CA PRO A 10 -9.97 -4.91 -6.14
C PRO A 10 -8.91 -3.91 -5.71
N GLN A 11 -7.83 -4.41 -5.08
CA GLN A 11 -6.63 -3.65 -4.80
C GLN A 11 -5.54 -3.98 -5.82
N CYS A 12 -4.89 -2.94 -6.35
CA CYS A 12 -3.78 -3.09 -7.27
C CYS A 12 -2.48 -3.36 -6.50
N PHE A 13 -1.79 -4.48 -6.71
CA PHE A 13 -0.53 -4.77 -6.02
C PHE A 13 0.70 -4.05 -6.61
N CYS A 14 0.52 -3.31 -7.71
CA CYS A 14 1.56 -2.49 -8.31
C CYS A 14 1.61 -1.09 -7.67
N CYS A 15 0.48 -0.41 -7.55
CA CYS A 15 0.39 0.95 -7.00
C CYS A 15 -0.35 1.05 -5.66
N TRP A 16 -0.88 -0.07 -5.16
CA TRP A 16 -1.61 -0.23 -3.90
C TRP A 16 -2.95 0.50 -3.76
N LYS A 17 -3.40 1.20 -4.82
CA LYS A 17 -4.72 1.83 -4.88
C LYS A 17 -5.83 0.81 -5.09
N ILE A 18 -7.03 1.15 -4.62
CA ILE A 18 -8.27 0.38 -4.81
C ILE A 18 -8.93 0.78 -6.15
N GLY A 19 -9.74 -0.11 -6.71
CA GLY A 19 -10.61 0.13 -7.87
C GLY A 19 -10.09 -0.49 -9.18
N HIS A 20 -8.93 -1.13 -9.18
CA HIS A 20 -8.39 -1.84 -10.34
C HIS A 20 -7.38 -2.91 -9.92
N ILE A 21 -7.08 -3.81 -10.86
CA ILE A 21 -6.04 -4.85 -10.71
C ILE A 21 -4.73 -4.43 -11.37
N THR A 22 -3.63 -5.09 -11.03
CA THR A 22 -2.29 -4.82 -11.59
C THR A 22 -2.24 -4.80 -13.11
N GLN A 23 -2.98 -5.70 -13.78
CA GLN A 23 -3.04 -5.78 -15.24
C GLN A 23 -3.56 -4.49 -15.91
N TRP A 24 -4.36 -3.70 -15.21
CA TRP A 24 -4.95 -2.45 -15.71
C TRP A 24 -4.38 -1.21 -15.01
N CYS A 25 -3.26 -1.37 -14.29
CA CYS A 25 -2.61 -0.27 -13.60
C CYS A 25 -2.01 0.73 -14.61
N LYS A 26 -2.34 2.01 -14.43
CA LYS A 26 -1.71 3.14 -15.15
C LYS A 26 -0.92 4.07 -14.20
N ASN A 27 -0.86 3.71 -12.92
CA ASN A 27 -0.13 4.48 -11.92
C ASN A 27 1.33 4.02 -11.87
N SER A 28 2.21 4.90 -11.38
CA SER A 28 3.58 4.49 -11.07
C SER A 28 3.60 3.39 -10.00
N PRO A 29 4.48 2.38 -10.15
CA PRO A 29 4.62 1.32 -9.15
C PRO A 29 5.14 1.89 -7.83
N VAL A 30 4.77 1.27 -6.72
CA VAL A 30 5.27 1.61 -5.39
C VAL A 30 5.76 0.34 -4.69
N CYS A 31 7.03 0.32 -4.31
CA CYS A 31 7.64 -0.83 -3.67
C CYS A 31 7.25 -0.90 -2.17
N ASN A 32 6.65 -2.01 -1.72
CA ASN A 32 6.36 -2.22 -0.29
C ASN A 32 7.61 -2.50 0.56
N LYS A 33 8.74 -2.85 -0.05
CA LYS A 33 10.00 -3.14 0.66
C LYS A 33 10.80 -1.88 0.98
N CYS A 34 10.73 -0.88 0.10
CA CYS A 34 11.60 0.29 0.18
C CYS A 34 10.92 1.64 -0.09
N MET A 35 9.61 1.64 -0.38
CA MET A 35 8.81 2.83 -0.63
C MET A 35 9.32 3.67 -1.82
N GLY A 36 9.96 3.02 -2.79
CA GLY A 36 10.43 3.62 -4.03
C GLY A 36 9.52 3.33 -5.22
N ASP A 37 9.72 4.09 -6.29
CA ASP A 37 8.96 4.09 -7.55
C ASP A 37 9.39 2.98 -8.53
N HIS A 38 9.36 1.71 -8.09
CA HIS A 38 9.65 0.56 -8.94
C HIS A 38 8.82 -0.67 -8.56
N ASP A 39 8.80 -1.65 -9.47
CA ASP A 39 8.08 -2.89 -9.26
C ASP A 39 8.65 -3.68 -8.05
N PRO A 40 7.80 -4.06 -7.07
CA PRO A 40 8.25 -4.76 -5.86
C PRO A 40 9.02 -6.06 -6.11
N ILE A 41 8.76 -6.75 -7.22
CA ILE A 41 9.39 -8.03 -7.59
C ILE A 41 10.86 -7.80 -7.94
N SER A 42 11.17 -6.68 -8.61
CA SER A 42 12.55 -6.30 -8.94
C SER A 42 13.38 -5.78 -7.75
N CYS A 43 12.72 -5.51 -6.61
CA CYS A 43 13.38 -4.95 -5.45
C CYS A 43 14.21 -6.00 -4.70
N LYS A 44 15.52 -5.76 -4.61
CA LYS A 44 16.50 -6.61 -3.90
C LYS A 44 16.50 -6.43 -2.38
N LYS A 45 15.77 -5.44 -1.84
CA LYS A 45 15.68 -5.24 -0.39
C LYS A 45 14.76 -6.29 0.24
N SER A 46 14.97 -6.58 1.51
CA SER A 46 14.05 -7.40 2.30
C SER A 46 12.79 -6.62 2.66
N LEU A 47 11.69 -7.34 2.92
CA LEU A 47 10.50 -6.71 3.49
C LEU A 47 10.84 -6.13 4.88
N PRO A 48 10.40 -4.91 5.20
CA PRO A 48 10.65 -4.31 6.50
C PRO A 48 10.01 -5.14 7.63
N SER A 49 10.73 -5.22 8.75
CA SER A 49 10.26 -5.79 10.00
C SER A 49 10.59 -4.80 11.13
N PRO A 50 9.58 -4.22 11.82
CA PRO A 50 8.13 -4.44 11.65
C PRO A 50 7.61 -3.96 10.28
N PRO A 51 6.45 -4.46 9.82
CA PRO A 51 5.86 -4.05 8.55
C PRO A 51 5.53 -2.55 8.57
N VAL A 52 5.82 -1.87 7.47
CA VAL A 52 5.48 -0.45 7.30
C VAL A 52 4.64 -0.20 6.05
N CYS A 53 3.76 0.78 6.12
CA CYS A 53 2.79 1.08 5.08
C CYS A 53 3.39 2.01 4.02
N CYS A 54 3.72 1.45 2.86
CA CYS A 54 4.28 2.24 1.75
C CYS A 54 3.30 3.30 1.21
N ILE A 55 1.98 3.09 1.31
CA ILE A 55 0.99 4.08 0.87
C ILE A 55 0.99 5.28 1.81
N CYS A 56 0.85 5.05 3.12
CA CYS A 56 0.81 6.14 4.10
C CYS A 56 2.10 6.95 4.09
N ILE A 57 3.26 6.29 3.99
CA ILE A 57 4.56 6.97 3.87
C ILE A 57 4.62 7.80 2.57
N SER A 58 4.16 7.25 1.44
CA SER A 58 4.17 7.97 0.17
C SER A 58 3.23 9.18 0.19
N HIS A 59 2.05 9.02 0.78
CA HIS A 59 1.10 10.11 0.99
C HIS A 59 1.71 11.22 1.84
N GLU A 60 2.36 10.89 2.96
CA GLU A 60 3.01 11.86 3.84
C GLU A 60 4.16 12.60 3.12
N LYS A 61 4.96 11.90 2.30
CA LYS A 61 6.04 12.52 1.51
C LYS A 61 5.49 13.59 0.57
N ILE A 62 4.35 13.31 -0.06
CA ILE A 62 3.68 14.24 -0.97
C ILE A 62 3.05 15.40 -0.20
N ALA A 63 2.36 15.12 0.91
CA ALA A 63 1.63 16.12 1.69
C ALA A 63 2.55 17.10 2.44
N SER A 64 3.65 16.61 3.01
CA SER A 64 4.52 17.39 3.92
C SER A 64 5.69 18.07 3.20
N GLN A 65 6.07 17.62 2.00
CA GLN A 65 7.27 18.05 1.26
C GLN A 65 8.58 17.99 2.09
N LYS A 66 8.58 17.23 3.19
CA LYS A 66 9.68 17.06 4.15
C LYS A 66 10.10 15.60 4.23
N SER A 67 11.23 15.34 4.88
CA SER A 67 11.65 13.99 5.24
C SER A 67 10.63 13.34 6.17
N VAL A 68 10.06 12.21 5.74
CA VAL A 68 9.09 11.43 6.53
C VAL A 68 9.83 10.50 7.49
N ASN A 69 9.44 10.51 8.76
CA ASN A 69 9.90 9.53 9.74
C ASN A 69 9.14 8.21 9.54
N THR A 70 9.79 7.23 8.92
CA THR A 70 9.16 5.93 8.64
C THR A 70 8.93 5.05 9.87
N LEU A 71 9.38 5.48 11.05
CA LEU A 71 9.24 4.75 12.32
C LEU A 71 7.99 5.15 13.11
N GLU A 72 7.20 6.12 12.63
CA GLU A 72 5.96 6.49 13.33
C GLU A 72 4.97 5.32 13.37
N GLU A 73 4.33 5.11 14.52
CA GLU A 73 3.38 4.01 14.74
C GLU A 73 2.22 4.03 13.74
N ARG A 74 1.81 5.23 13.28
CA ARG A 74 0.77 5.38 12.24
C ARG A 74 1.12 4.70 10.92
N PHE A 75 2.39 4.38 10.68
CA PHE A 75 2.85 3.65 9.50
C PHE A 75 3.07 2.16 9.75
N SER A 76 2.98 1.67 10.99
CA SER A 76 3.31 0.29 11.39
C SER A 76 2.18 -0.71 11.04
N HIS A 77 1.85 -0.82 9.75
CA HIS A 77 0.86 -1.76 9.22
C HIS A 77 1.12 -2.05 7.74
N HIS A 78 0.52 -3.10 7.20
CA HIS A 78 0.63 -3.40 5.76
C HIS A 78 -0.37 -2.56 4.94
N PRO A 79 -0.04 -2.15 3.69
CA PRO A 79 -0.94 -1.44 2.77
C PRO A 79 -2.33 -2.04 2.50
N TRP A 80 -2.58 -3.30 2.85
CA TRP A 80 -3.90 -3.96 2.72
C TRP A 80 -4.61 -4.11 4.07
N SER A 81 -4.04 -3.58 5.15
CA SER A 81 -4.64 -3.64 6.47
C SER A 81 -5.91 -2.79 6.48
N ASN A 82 -6.96 -3.28 7.13
CA ASN A 82 -8.19 -2.51 7.38
C ASN A 82 -7.92 -1.27 8.27
N THR A 83 -6.76 -1.23 8.93
CA THR A 83 -6.32 -0.08 9.71
C THR A 83 -5.67 1.02 8.87
N CYS A 84 -5.45 0.78 7.57
CA CYS A 84 -4.80 1.76 6.71
C CYS A 84 -5.80 2.88 6.35
N PRO A 85 -5.56 4.14 6.74
CA PRO A 85 -6.49 5.23 6.46
C PRO A 85 -6.60 5.54 4.95
N GLN A 86 -5.62 5.11 4.14
CA GLN A 86 -5.57 5.36 2.71
C GLN A 86 -6.33 4.33 1.88
N THR A 87 -6.60 3.15 2.46
CA THR A 87 -7.25 2.02 1.77
C THR A 87 -8.36 1.39 2.61
N ALA A 88 -8.80 2.07 3.67
CA ALA A 88 -9.96 1.66 4.44
C ALA A 88 -11.16 1.61 3.50
N GLN A 89 -11.72 0.41 3.32
CA GLN A 89 -12.99 0.23 2.64
C GLN A 89 -14.08 0.43 3.70
N GLU A 90 -15.01 1.34 3.45
CA GLU A 90 -16.27 1.36 4.19
C GLU A 90 -17.00 0.06 3.85
N ILE A 91 -17.25 -0.77 4.88
CA ILE A 91 -17.95 -2.07 4.76
C ILE A 91 -19.44 -1.81 4.94
#